data_AF-A0A932P9R0-F1
#
_entry.id   AF-A0A932P9R0-F1
#
_cell.length_a   1.000
_cell.length_b   1.000
_cell.length_c   1.000
_cell.angle_alpha   90.00
_cell.angle_beta   90.00
_cell.angle_gamma   90.00
#
_symmetry.space_group_name_H-M   'P 1'
#
loop_
_entity.id
_entity.type
_entity.pdbx_description
1 polymer ?
#
loop_
_entity_poly.entity_id
_entity_poly.type
_entity_poly.pdbx_seq_one_letter_code
_entity_poly.pdbx_strand_id
1 'polypeptide(L)'
;MARHVDHFFGSTGHQGPGNYFKDVHNTSFYRDGQPVSLPERSYKTDLITDFAVQFIRGRDKAKPFLLYMAHYAPHWPLHAKPEDIAKYRDLYRQLGWDAARHARWRRLIEKGILPGDVQLSPRDRRAAAWTEAEHLDWEAERMATYAAQIDCLDQSVGRVLAALRDSRADTNTLILFLSDNGASDTAVGQLDKPGRTWRRDGTPTKVGNKPDVQPGPADNFVTAGPAWSNVANTPFRQHKNTNHEGGIASPLVAWWPGVIQAAGSVNGELSHITDIAATCLEVAGVSYPEKFGDRRVTPLSGRSLLPVLQGINAKVIGCSVGPRPAPAPCAPGPGNSFRCRASRGSCTT
;
A
#
# COMPACT_ATOMS: atom_id res chain seq x y z
N MET A 1 11.78 17.69 21.84
CA MET A 1 11.46 16.90 20.63
C MET A 1 11.09 17.88 19.53
N ALA A 2 11.91 18.00 18.48
CA ALA A 2 11.49 18.73 17.29
C ALA A 2 10.33 17.94 16.67
N ARG A 3 9.10 18.42 16.84
CA ARG A 3 7.94 17.86 16.16
C ARG A 3 7.92 18.49 14.78
N HIS A 4 8.14 17.69 13.75
CA HIS A 4 8.08 18.12 12.34
C HIS A 4 6.66 18.01 11.76
N VAL A 5 5.66 17.73 12.60
CA VAL A 5 4.24 17.64 12.26
C VAL A 5 3.44 18.44 13.28
N ASP A 6 2.49 19.26 12.80
CA ASP A 6 1.64 20.10 13.66
C ASP A 6 0.64 19.25 14.46
N HIS A 7 0.06 18.25 13.80
CA HIS A 7 -0.94 17.34 14.35
C HIS A 7 -0.60 15.88 14.04
N PHE A 8 -0.81 15.00 15.02
CA PHE A 8 -0.54 13.57 14.89
C PHE A 8 -1.63 12.74 15.57
N PHE A 9 -2.10 11.70 14.87
CA PHE A 9 -2.86 10.61 15.47
C PHE A 9 -2.41 9.28 14.88
N GLY A 10 -2.04 8.35 15.75
CA GLY A 10 -1.57 7.04 15.32
C GLY A 10 -0.87 6.28 16.44
N SER A 11 -0.31 5.12 16.09
CA SER A 11 0.50 4.33 17.03
C SER A 11 1.99 4.51 16.75
N THR A 12 2.81 4.34 17.78
CA THR A 12 4.28 4.39 17.69
C THR A 12 4.93 3.01 17.70
N GLY A 13 4.12 1.94 17.76
CA GLY A 13 4.58 0.57 17.93
C GLY A 13 5.08 -0.08 16.64
N HIS A 14 6.28 -0.64 16.69
CA HIS A 14 6.85 -1.53 15.66
C HIS A 14 7.03 -2.97 16.15
N GLN A 15 6.55 -3.28 17.37
CA GLN A 15 6.80 -4.53 18.06
C GLN A 15 5.54 -5.40 17.99
N GLY A 16 5.32 -5.99 16.82
CA GLY A 16 4.39 -7.09 16.54
C GLY A 16 3.01 -6.69 15.97
N PRO A 17 2.17 -7.71 15.71
CA PRO A 17 0.97 -7.53 14.90
C PRO A 17 -0.04 -6.59 15.54
N GLY A 18 -0.66 -5.78 14.68
CA GLY A 18 -1.76 -4.92 15.07
C GLY A 18 -3.04 -5.70 15.38
N ASN A 19 -3.99 -5.02 16.00
CA ASN A 19 -5.40 -5.40 16.11
C ASN A 19 -6.23 -4.24 15.58
N TYR A 20 -7.35 -4.45 14.88
CA TYR A 20 -8.10 -3.34 14.29
C TYR A 20 -9.15 -2.71 15.23
N PHE A 21 -9.60 -3.42 16.26
CA PHE A 21 -10.73 -2.99 17.09
C PHE A 21 -10.34 -2.29 18.39
N LYS A 22 -9.17 -2.66 18.96
CA LYS A 22 -8.69 -2.08 20.21
C LYS A 22 -7.17 -2.00 20.25
N ASP A 23 -6.65 -1.16 21.13
CA ASP A 23 -5.24 -1.11 21.45
C ASP A 23 -4.79 -2.36 22.22
N VAL A 24 -3.65 -2.90 21.81
CA VAL A 24 -2.95 -4.02 22.48
C VAL A 24 -1.73 -3.50 23.24
N HIS A 25 -1.12 -4.30 24.10
CA HIS A 25 0.01 -3.88 24.95
C HIS A 25 1.17 -3.22 24.17
N ASN A 26 1.39 -3.60 22.91
CA ASN A 26 2.49 -3.08 22.07
C ASN A 26 2.07 -2.05 21.01
N THR A 27 0.78 -1.67 20.94
CA THR A 27 0.28 -0.66 19.99
C THR A 27 -0.46 0.45 20.72
N SER A 28 0.27 1.23 21.52
CA SER A 28 -0.28 2.43 22.16
C SER A 28 -0.57 3.51 21.12
N PHE A 29 -1.73 4.17 21.25
CA PHE A 29 -2.10 5.30 20.42
C PHE A 29 -1.71 6.61 21.08
N TYR A 30 -1.37 7.58 20.24
CA TYR A 30 -1.02 8.92 20.65
C TYR A 30 -1.78 9.93 19.82
N ARG A 31 -2.18 11.03 20.48
CA ARG A 31 -2.67 12.25 19.85
C ARG A 31 -1.75 13.38 20.25
N ASP A 32 -1.10 14.02 19.28
CA ASP A 32 -0.19 15.13 19.50
C ASP A 32 0.86 14.81 20.59
N GLY A 33 1.39 13.59 20.53
CA GLY A 33 2.38 13.02 21.45
C GLY A 33 1.88 12.71 22.86
N GLN A 34 0.58 12.89 23.15
CA GLN A 34 -0.04 12.42 24.38
C GLN A 34 -0.68 11.05 24.18
N PRO A 35 -0.51 10.09 25.10
CA PRO A 35 -1.15 8.79 24.99
C PRO A 35 -2.67 8.93 25.03
N VAL A 36 -3.38 8.18 24.20
CA VAL A 36 -4.84 8.13 24.18
C VAL A 36 -5.33 6.68 24.18
N SER A 37 -6.38 6.42 24.96
CA SER A 37 -7.11 5.16 24.92
C SER A 37 -8.15 5.20 23.80
N LEU A 38 -8.28 4.11 23.05
CA LEU A 38 -9.31 4.03 22.03
C LEU A 38 -10.67 3.76 22.68
N PRO A 39 -11.76 4.42 22.24
CA PRO A 39 -13.11 4.08 22.70
C PRO A 39 -13.46 2.62 22.48
N GLU A 40 -14.32 2.06 23.33
CA GLU A 40 -14.86 0.71 23.12
C GLU A 40 -15.55 0.62 21.76
N ARG A 41 -15.35 -0.50 21.05
CA ARG A 41 -15.86 -0.77 19.69
C ARG A 41 -15.31 0.13 18.58
N SER A 42 -14.20 0.82 18.80
CA SER A 42 -13.55 1.58 17.73
C SER A 42 -13.03 0.66 16.62
N TYR A 43 -12.86 1.19 15.41
CA TYR A 43 -12.16 0.53 14.33
C TYR A 43 -11.06 1.45 13.80
N LYS A 44 -9.82 0.97 13.71
CA LYS A 44 -8.65 1.82 13.41
C LYS A 44 -8.77 2.59 12.11
N THR A 45 -9.31 1.99 11.06
CA THR A 45 -9.55 2.67 9.79
C THR A 45 -10.47 3.88 10.00
N ASP A 46 -11.56 3.71 10.74
CA ASP A 46 -12.50 4.79 11.05
C ASP A 46 -11.85 5.88 11.90
N LEU A 47 -11.09 5.53 12.94
CA LEU A 47 -10.42 6.51 13.80
C LEU A 47 -9.42 7.40 13.04
N ILE A 48 -8.59 6.80 12.17
CA ILE A 48 -7.65 7.56 11.34
C ILE A 48 -8.41 8.49 10.39
N THR A 49 -9.53 8.01 9.84
CA THR A 49 -10.42 8.79 8.96
C THR A 49 -11.05 9.96 9.69
N ASP A 50 -11.61 9.72 10.88
CA ASP A 50 -12.24 10.73 11.71
C ASP A 50 -11.27 11.86 12.01
N PHE A 51 -10.04 11.51 12.40
CA PHE A 51 -8.99 12.48 12.67
C PHE A 51 -8.61 13.28 11.41
N ALA A 52 -8.42 12.63 10.27
CA ALA A 52 -8.11 13.29 9.00
C ALA A 52 -9.22 14.27 8.58
N VAL A 53 -10.49 13.84 8.68
CA VAL A 53 -11.66 14.67 8.36
C VAL A 53 -11.78 15.86 9.31
N GLN A 54 -11.57 15.65 10.61
CA GLN A 54 -11.54 16.72 11.62
C GLN A 54 -10.42 17.72 11.32
N PHE A 55 -9.21 17.23 11.00
CA PHE A 55 -8.08 18.08 10.61
C PHE A 55 -8.42 18.91 9.37
N ILE A 56 -8.92 18.29 8.29
CA ILE A 56 -9.28 19.00 7.06
C ILE A 56 -10.30 20.10 7.36
N ARG A 57 -11.37 19.80 8.11
CA ARG A 57 -12.43 20.78 8.40
C ARG A 57 -11.98 21.88 9.36
N GLY A 58 -11.13 21.56 10.32
CA GLY A 58 -10.70 22.46 11.41
C GLY A 58 -9.43 23.25 11.16
N ARG A 59 -8.68 22.96 10.08
CA ARG A 59 -7.41 23.65 9.78
C ARG A 59 -7.61 25.14 9.49
N ASP A 60 -6.53 25.90 9.64
CA ASP A 60 -6.42 27.26 9.11
C ASP A 60 -6.47 27.24 7.57
N LYS A 61 -7.55 27.77 7.00
CA LYS A 61 -7.77 27.79 5.54
C LYS A 61 -6.82 28.73 4.81
N ALA A 62 -6.11 29.62 5.51
CA ALA A 62 -5.11 30.50 4.92
C ALA A 62 -3.76 29.80 4.66
N LYS A 63 -3.55 28.59 5.20
CA LYS A 63 -2.31 27.83 5.05
C LYS A 63 -2.53 26.57 4.21
N PRO A 64 -1.55 26.19 3.36
CA PRO A 64 -1.56 24.87 2.75
C PRO A 64 -1.34 23.80 3.83
N PHE A 65 -1.66 22.54 3.51
CA PHE A 65 -1.44 21.42 4.40
C PHE A 65 -0.77 20.25 3.66
N LEU A 66 0.00 19.47 4.42
CA LEU A 66 0.44 18.13 4.03
C LEU A 66 -0.24 17.14 4.98
N LEU A 67 -1.09 16.27 4.45
CA LEU A 67 -1.73 15.21 5.20
C LEU A 67 -1.16 13.86 4.78
N TYR A 68 -0.42 13.21 5.68
CA TYR A 68 0.02 11.83 5.49
C TYR A 68 -0.92 10.89 6.24
N MET A 69 -1.70 10.12 5.48
CA MET A 69 -2.71 9.21 6.02
C MET A 69 -2.31 7.76 5.75
N ALA A 70 -1.64 7.13 6.73
CA ALA A 70 -1.20 5.75 6.65
C ALA A 70 -2.21 4.81 7.31
N HIS A 71 -3.12 4.24 6.51
CA HIS A 71 -4.00 3.19 7.00
C HIS A 71 -3.24 1.90 7.32
N TYR A 72 -3.78 1.13 8.27
CA TYR A 72 -3.31 -0.22 8.57
C TYR A 72 -3.95 -1.22 7.60
N ALA A 73 -5.20 -0.98 7.20
CA ALA A 73 -5.94 -1.81 6.26
C ALA A 73 -5.23 -1.89 4.89
N PRO A 74 -5.24 -3.05 4.21
CA PRO A 74 -5.85 -4.33 4.61
C PRO A 74 -4.83 -5.32 5.22
N HIS A 75 -3.81 -4.82 5.94
CA HIS A 75 -2.79 -5.68 6.52
C HIS A 75 -3.40 -6.68 7.49
N TRP A 76 -2.77 -7.83 7.67
CA TRP A 76 -3.17 -8.78 8.70
C TRP A 76 -3.09 -8.15 10.11
N PRO A 77 -3.86 -8.68 11.08
CA PRO A 77 -4.85 -9.75 10.94
C PRO A 77 -6.08 -9.34 10.11
N LEU A 78 -6.73 -10.34 9.52
CA LEU A 78 -8.00 -10.16 8.83
C LEU A 78 -9.10 -9.86 9.86
N HIS A 79 -9.35 -8.57 10.08
CA HIS A 79 -10.32 -8.04 11.03
C HIS A 79 -11.26 -7.07 10.33
N ALA A 80 -12.55 -7.34 10.34
CA ALA A 80 -13.56 -6.46 9.79
C ALA A 80 -14.89 -6.63 10.53
N LYS A 81 -15.77 -5.63 10.38
CA LYS A 81 -17.11 -5.65 10.96
C LYS A 81 -17.95 -6.77 10.32
N PRO A 82 -18.72 -7.57 11.10
CA PRO A 82 -19.49 -8.69 10.56
C PRO A 82 -20.40 -8.33 9.39
N GLU A 83 -21.07 -7.18 9.47
CA GLU A 83 -21.94 -6.64 8.43
C GLU A 83 -21.20 -6.30 7.12
N ASP A 84 -19.93 -5.90 7.20
CA ASP A 84 -19.11 -5.61 6.03
C ASP A 84 -18.58 -6.91 5.39
N ILE A 85 -18.27 -7.94 6.20
CA ILE A 85 -17.84 -9.26 5.71
C ILE A 85 -18.97 -9.94 4.93
N ALA A 86 -20.20 -9.86 5.46
CA ALA A 86 -21.37 -10.53 4.88
C ALA A 86 -21.63 -10.16 3.41
N LYS A 87 -21.28 -8.93 2.99
CA LYS A 87 -21.42 -8.45 1.60
C LYS A 87 -20.64 -9.29 0.57
N TYR A 88 -19.57 -9.96 0.99
CA TYR A 88 -18.59 -10.57 0.08
C TYR A 88 -18.49 -12.09 0.17
N ARG A 89 -19.08 -12.71 1.19
CA ARG A 89 -18.97 -14.17 1.44
C ARG A 89 -19.40 -15.00 0.23
N ASP A 90 -20.61 -14.75 -0.26
CA ASP A 90 -21.19 -15.52 -1.37
C ASP A 90 -20.40 -15.32 -2.67
N LEU A 91 -19.92 -14.11 -2.92
CA LEU A 91 -19.11 -13.79 -4.09
C LEU A 91 -17.85 -14.65 -4.16
N TYR A 92 -17.04 -14.65 -3.09
CA TYR A 92 -15.78 -15.39 -3.10
C TYR A 92 -15.97 -16.89 -2.96
N ARG A 93 -17.07 -17.33 -2.35
CA ARG A 93 -17.42 -18.75 -2.28
C ARG A 93 -17.78 -19.33 -3.65
N GLN A 94 -18.52 -18.57 -4.45
CA GLN A 94 -18.89 -18.96 -5.82
C GLN A 94 -17.71 -18.85 -6.77
N LEU A 95 -16.91 -17.79 -6.64
CA LEU A 95 -15.84 -17.49 -7.59
C LEU A 95 -14.56 -18.30 -7.32
N GLY A 96 -14.09 -18.37 -6.08
CA GLY A 96 -12.81 -18.97 -5.74
C GLY A 96 -11.59 -18.21 -6.28
N TRP A 97 -10.39 -18.57 -5.84
CA TRP A 97 -9.18 -17.82 -6.22
C TRP A 97 -8.79 -17.97 -7.69
N ASP A 98 -8.99 -19.15 -8.30
CA ASP A 98 -8.59 -19.39 -9.70
C ASP A 98 -9.42 -18.53 -10.66
N ALA A 99 -10.75 -18.58 -10.56
CA ALA A 99 -11.62 -17.78 -11.41
C ALA A 99 -11.55 -16.29 -11.07
N ALA A 100 -11.40 -15.91 -9.79
CA ALA A 100 -11.21 -14.52 -9.40
C ALA A 100 -9.95 -13.92 -10.03
N ARG A 101 -8.86 -14.68 -10.08
CA ARG A 101 -7.59 -14.26 -10.66
C ARG A 101 -7.69 -14.05 -12.16
N HIS A 102 -8.31 -14.99 -12.87
CA HIS A 102 -8.58 -14.83 -14.31
C HIS A 102 -9.52 -13.66 -14.62
N ALA A 103 -10.59 -13.48 -13.83
CA ALA A 103 -11.52 -12.36 -13.99
C ALA A 103 -10.83 -11.01 -13.76
N ARG A 104 -9.98 -10.90 -12.74
CA ARG A 104 -9.19 -9.69 -12.47
C ARG A 104 -8.21 -9.40 -13.62
N TRP A 105 -7.50 -10.42 -14.11
CA TRP A 105 -6.55 -10.26 -15.23
C TRP A 105 -7.25 -9.70 -16.48
N ARG A 106 -8.37 -10.30 -16.88
CA ARG A 106 -9.17 -9.81 -18.03
C ARG A 106 -9.65 -8.38 -17.83
N ARG A 107 -10.22 -8.08 -16.65
CA ARG A 107 -10.73 -6.73 -16.35
C ARG A 107 -9.63 -5.68 -16.36
N LEU A 108 -8.42 -5.99 -15.87
CA LEU A 108 -7.29 -5.06 -15.90
C LEU A 108 -6.83 -4.75 -17.33
N ILE A 109 -6.88 -5.74 -18.23
CA ILE A 109 -6.62 -5.56 -19.67
C ILE A 109 -7.75 -4.72 -20.31
N GLU A 110 -9.01 -5.07 -20.06
CA GLU A 110 -10.18 -4.34 -20.59
C GLU A 110 -10.19 -2.87 -20.17
N LYS A 111 -9.66 -2.57 -18.98
CA LYS A 111 -9.51 -1.20 -18.46
C LYS A 111 -8.25 -0.47 -18.95
N GLY A 112 -7.40 -1.14 -19.74
CA GLY A 112 -6.14 -0.57 -20.23
C GLY A 112 -5.09 -0.34 -19.14
N ILE A 113 -5.29 -0.88 -17.93
CA ILE A 113 -4.32 -0.79 -16.82
C ILE A 113 -3.12 -1.68 -17.11
N LEU A 114 -3.35 -2.83 -17.76
CA LEU A 114 -2.30 -3.71 -18.24
C LEU A 114 -2.29 -3.76 -19.78
N PRO A 115 -1.12 -4.01 -20.39
CA PRO A 115 -1.04 -4.32 -21.83
C PRO A 115 -1.87 -5.54 -22.21
N GLY A 116 -2.42 -5.56 -23.43
CA GLY A 116 -3.29 -6.64 -23.91
C GLY A 116 -2.60 -7.99 -24.11
N ASP A 117 -1.27 -8.02 -24.21
CA ASP A 117 -0.45 -9.21 -24.38
C ASP A 117 0.18 -9.71 -23.07
N VAL A 118 -0.11 -9.06 -21.93
CA VAL A 118 0.46 -9.44 -20.63
C VAL A 118 0.04 -10.86 -20.25
N GLN A 119 1.02 -11.68 -19.88
CA GLN A 119 0.76 -13.07 -19.48
C GLN A 119 0.47 -13.15 -17.98
N LEU A 120 -0.49 -14.00 -17.62
CA LEU A 120 -0.78 -14.31 -16.22
C LEU A 120 0.31 -15.23 -15.67
N SER A 121 0.96 -14.86 -14.55
CA SER A 121 1.94 -15.76 -13.92
C SER A 121 1.26 -17.07 -13.48
N PRO A 122 2.01 -18.17 -13.32
CA PRO A 122 1.46 -19.39 -12.73
C PRO A 122 0.86 -19.14 -11.34
N ARG A 123 -0.08 -20.00 -10.93
CA ARG A 123 -0.59 -20.04 -9.55
C ARG A 123 0.56 -20.23 -8.57
N ASP A 124 0.43 -19.67 -7.37
CA ASP A 124 1.39 -19.95 -6.30
C ASP A 124 1.44 -21.47 -6.02
N ARG A 125 2.65 -22.03 -5.95
CA ARG A 125 2.85 -23.48 -5.79
C ARG A 125 2.32 -24.02 -4.46
N ARG A 126 2.11 -23.15 -3.48
CA ARG A 126 1.54 -23.48 -2.16
C ARG A 126 0.01 -23.47 -2.16
N ALA A 127 -0.63 -23.01 -3.23
CA ALA A 127 -2.08 -22.97 -3.36
C ALA A 127 -2.58 -24.15 -4.20
N ALA A 128 -3.49 -24.95 -3.63
CA ALA A 128 -4.26 -25.95 -4.35
C ALA A 128 -5.16 -25.29 -5.43
N ALA A 129 -5.70 -26.10 -6.35
CA ALA A 129 -6.82 -25.62 -7.15
C ALA A 129 -8.02 -25.35 -6.26
N TRP A 130 -8.83 -24.35 -6.59
CA TRP A 130 -10.03 -24.04 -5.81
C TRP A 130 -10.97 -25.25 -5.72
N THR A 131 -11.06 -26.05 -6.78
CA THR A 131 -11.86 -27.28 -6.84
C THR A 131 -11.33 -28.42 -5.96
N GLU A 132 -10.06 -28.35 -5.55
CA GLU A 132 -9.37 -29.36 -4.74
C GLU A 132 -9.11 -28.87 -3.31
N ALA A 133 -9.45 -27.61 -3.02
CA ALA A 133 -9.24 -27.02 -1.72
C ALA A 133 -10.27 -27.51 -0.70
N GLU A 134 -9.84 -27.63 0.54
CA GLU A 134 -10.70 -27.99 1.66
C GLU A 134 -11.30 -26.73 2.30
N HIS A 135 -12.42 -26.89 3.00
CA HIS A 135 -13.05 -25.83 3.80
C HIS A 135 -13.34 -24.53 3.01
N LEU A 136 -13.92 -24.69 1.81
CA LEU A 136 -14.17 -23.58 0.86
C LEU A 136 -14.96 -22.41 1.47
N ASP A 137 -15.89 -22.67 2.39
CA ASP A 137 -16.63 -21.60 3.09
C ASP A 137 -15.71 -20.74 3.97
N TRP A 138 -14.77 -21.37 4.66
CA TRP A 138 -13.79 -20.67 5.49
C TRP A 138 -12.73 -19.94 4.64
N GLU A 139 -12.30 -20.53 3.52
CA GLU A 139 -11.42 -19.85 2.57
C GLU A 139 -12.10 -18.63 1.92
N ALA A 140 -13.40 -18.72 1.63
CA ALA A 140 -14.19 -17.60 1.15
C ALA A 140 -14.32 -16.50 2.22
N GLU A 141 -14.53 -16.86 3.49
CA GLU A 141 -14.60 -15.92 4.61
C GLU A 141 -13.32 -15.10 4.77
N ARG A 142 -12.15 -15.70 4.51
CA ARG A 142 -10.87 -14.98 4.54
C ARG A 142 -10.83 -13.87 3.50
N MET A 143 -11.18 -14.17 2.26
CA MET A 143 -11.19 -13.15 1.21
C MET A 143 -12.31 -12.14 1.38
N ALA A 144 -13.47 -12.56 1.89
CA ALA A 144 -14.56 -11.67 2.24
C ALA A 144 -14.15 -10.68 3.34
N THR A 145 -13.41 -11.14 4.35
CA THR A 145 -12.87 -10.27 5.41
C THR A 145 -11.82 -9.31 4.89
N TYR A 146 -10.90 -9.78 4.03
CA TYR A 146 -9.94 -8.91 3.35
C TYR A 146 -10.64 -7.83 2.50
N ALA A 147 -11.67 -8.23 1.74
CA ALA A 147 -12.47 -7.30 0.94
C ALA A 147 -13.23 -6.30 1.81
N ALA A 148 -13.77 -6.71 2.96
CA ALA A 148 -14.40 -5.83 3.92
C ALA A 148 -13.43 -4.79 4.53
N GLN A 149 -12.17 -5.16 4.76
CA GLN A 149 -11.13 -4.20 5.18
C GLN A 149 -10.85 -3.15 4.09
N ILE A 150 -10.80 -3.58 2.82
CA ILE A 150 -10.66 -2.68 1.67
C ILE A 150 -11.90 -1.80 1.48
N ASP A 151 -13.11 -2.34 1.61
CA ASP A 151 -14.38 -1.59 1.52
C ASP A 151 -14.41 -0.47 2.57
N CYS A 152 -14.06 -0.77 3.82
CA CYS A 152 -13.97 0.25 4.87
C CYS A 152 -12.91 1.33 4.57
N LEU A 153 -11.79 0.96 3.95
CA LEU A 153 -10.78 1.91 3.48
C LEU A 153 -11.28 2.76 2.30
N ASP A 154 -12.05 2.20 1.37
CA ASP A 154 -12.65 2.96 0.26
C ASP A 154 -13.69 3.97 0.77
N GLN A 155 -14.54 3.56 1.73
CA GLN A 155 -15.45 4.47 2.42
C GLN A 155 -14.70 5.60 3.13
N SER A 156 -13.52 5.31 3.70
CA SER A 156 -12.64 6.33 4.27
C SER A 156 -12.19 7.36 3.24
N VAL A 157 -11.72 6.90 2.06
CA VAL A 157 -11.37 7.78 0.94
C VAL A 157 -12.57 8.65 0.55
N GLY A 158 -13.77 8.08 0.46
CA GLY A 158 -15.00 8.83 0.19
C GLY A 158 -15.26 9.95 1.20
N ARG A 159 -15.07 9.68 2.49
CA ARG A 159 -15.23 10.67 3.58
C ARG A 159 -14.17 11.79 3.52
N VAL A 160 -12.93 11.47 3.19
CA VAL A 160 -11.86 12.47 3.00
C VAL A 160 -12.18 13.36 1.80
N LEU A 161 -12.58 12.78 0.67
CA LEU A 161 -12.99 13.54 -0.51
C LEU A 161 -14.19 14.44 -0.24
N ALA A 162 -15.15 14.00 0.57
CA ALA A 162 -16.28 14.83 1.01
C ALA A 162 -15.80 16.00 1.88
N ALA A 163 -14.90 15.77 2.84
CA ALA A 163 -14.35 16.83 3.70
C ALA A 163 -13.57 17.89 2.91
N LEU A 164 -12.84 17.48 1.86
CA LEU A 164 -12.16 18.40 0.93
C LEU A 164 -13.16 19.27 0.16
N ARG A 165 -14.24 18.66 -0.36
CA ARG A 165 -15.33 19.36 -1.06
C ARG A 165 -16.05 20.35 -0.15
N ASP A 166 -16.43 19.93 1.06
CA ASP A 166 -17.06 20.79 2.08
C ASP A 166 -16.17 22.00 2.42
N SER A 167 -14.84 21.79 2.40
CA SER A 167 -13.85 22.82 2.67
C SER A 167 -13.46 23.66 1.46
N ARG A 168 -14.03 23.38 0.27
CA ARG A 168 -13.67 23.99 -1.03
C ARG A 168 -12.18 23.92 -1.35
N ALA A 169 -11.54 22.82 -0.96
CA ALA A 169 -10.11 22.59 -1.15
C ALA A 169 -9.80 21.48 -2.16
N ASP A 170 -10.83 20.81 -2.65
CA ASP A 170 -10.80 19.65 -3.52
C ASP A 170 -10.10 19.94 -4.86
N THR A 171 -10.32 21.11 -5.46
CA THR A 171 -9.63 21.52 -6.71
C THR A 171 -8.15 21.83 -6.53
N ASN A 172 -7.74 22.25 -5.33
CA ASN A 172 -6.37 22.64 -5.00
C ASN A 172 -5.67 21.62 -4.07
N THR A 173 -6.08 20.35 -4.13
CA THR A 173 -5.43 19.27 -3.37
C THR A 173 -4.96 18.19 -4.32
N LEU A 174 -3.65 17.91 -4.30
CA LEU A 174 -3.09 16.70 -4.89
C LEU A 174 -3.27 15.53 -3.93
N ILE A 175 -4.01 14.51 -4.36
CA ILE A 175 -4.17 13.25 -3.65
C ILE A 175 -3.34 12.19 -4.37
N LEU A 176 -2.49 11.50 -3.62
CA LEU A 176 -1.73 10.34 -4.07
C LEU A 176 -2.15 9.15 -3.19
N PHE A 177 -2.81 8.16 -3.80
CA PHE A 177 -3.25 6.95 -3.14
C PHE A 177 -2.39 5.78 -3.62
N LEU A 178 -1.73 5.09 -2.70
CA LEU A 178 -0.84 3.98 -3.02
C LEU A 178 -0.77 2.94 -1.91
N SER A 179 -0.34 1.73 -2.28
CA SER A 179 0.04 0.68 -1.32
C SER A 179 1.56 0.67 -1.11
N ASP A 180 2.01 0.28 0.08
CA ASP A 180 3.41 0.26 0.50
C ASP A 180 4.23 -0.88 -0.12
N ASN A 181 3.58 -1.94 -0.60
CA ASN A 181 4.17 -3.09 -1.28
C ASN A 181 3.08 -3.91 -1.99
N GLY A 182 3.48 -5.01 -2.63
CA GLY A 182 2.52 -6.02 -3.09
C GLY A 182 1.87 -6.80 -1.94
N ALA A 183 0.86 -7.61 -2.27
CA ALA A 183 0.08 -8.34 -1.27
C ALA A 183 0.94 -9.31 -0.44
N SER A 184 0.52 -9.52 0.82
CA SER A 184 1.22 -10.37 1.79
C SER A 184 0.75 -11.82 1.72
N ASP A 185 1.68 -12.74 1.47
CA ASP A 185 1.42 -14.19 1.42
C ASP A 185 1.63 -14.91 2.75
N THR A 186 2.03 -14.18 3.81
CA THR A 186 2.25 -14.71 5.16
C THR A 186 1.20 -15.75 5.52
N ALA A 187 1.62 -16.98 5.78
CA ALA A 187 0.72 -18.10 6.02
C ALA A 187 0.23 -18.17 7.48
N VAL A 188 1.06 -17.82 8.47
CA VAL A 188 0.67 -17.72 9.89
C VAL A 188 1.58 -16.68 10.54
N GLY A 189 1.04 -15.80 11.39
CA GLY A 189 1.84 -14.99 12.32
C GLY A 189 1.74 -15.60 13.71
N GLN A 190 2.82 -15.66 14.48
CA GLN A 190 2.73 -16.08 15.89
C GLN A 190 2.24 -14.91 16.74
N LEU A 191 1.26 -15.17 17.62
CA LEU A 191 0.78 -14.23 18.62
C LEU A 191 0.52 -14.91 19.96
N ASP A 192 0.74 -14.13 21.02
CA ASP A 192 0.61 -14.52 22.43
C ASP A 192 1.55 -15.66 22.89
N LYS A 193 2.00 -15.57 24.15
CA LYS A 193 2.69 -16.66 24.84
C LYS A 193 1.92 -16.98 26.11
N PRO A 194 1.95 -18.23 26.62
CA PRO A 194 1.34 -18.56 27.91
C PRO A 194 1.78 -17.56 28.99
N GLY A 195 0.81 -16.92 29.67
CA GLY A 195 1.04 -15.89 30.69
C GLY A 195 1.45 -14.50 30.18
N ARG A 196 1.50 -14.27 28.86
CA ARG A 196 1.84 -12.99 28.22
C ARG A 196 0.96 -12.73 26.99
N THR A 197 -0.32 -12.51 27.24
CA THR A 197 -1.30 -12.10 26.24
C THR A 197 -1.02 -10.67 25.76
N TRP A 198 -1.16 -10.41 24.47
CA TRP A 198 -0.99 -9.10 23.87
C TRP A 198 -2.22 -8.21 24.06
N ARG A 199 -3.40 -8.83 24.16
CA ARG A 199 -4.65 -8.13 24.47
C ARG A 199 -4.62 -7.61 25.91
N ARG A 200 -4.97 -6.33 26.09
CA ARG A 200 -5.01 -5.66 27.40
C ARG A 200 -6.08 -6.20 28.34
N ASP A 201 -7.11 -6.83 27.80
CA ASP A 201 -8.17 -7.49 28.56
C ASP A 201 -7.82 -8.92 29.01
N GLY A 202 -6.60 -9.40 28.70
CA GLY A 202 -6.14 -10.73 29.04
C GLY A 202 -6.66 -11.86 28.14
N THR A 203 -7.58 -11.58 27.21
CA THR A 203 -8.17 -12.59 26.32
C THR A 203 -7.14 -13.14 25.35
N PRO A 204 -6.83 -14.46 25.37
CA PRO A 204 -5.89 -15.05 24.43
C PRO A 204 -6.35 -14.94 22.97
N THR A 205 -5.43 -14.61 22.07
CA THR A 205 -5.66 -14.58 20.63
C THR A 205 -5.58 -15.98 20.06
N LYS A 206 -6.62 -16.43 19.35
CA LYS A 206 -6.57 -17.68 18.57
C LYS A 206 -5.86 -17.43 17.26
N VAL A 207 -4.83 -18.22 16.98
CA VAL A 207 -3.93 -17.99 15.85
C VAL A 207 -3.99 -19.16 14.88
N GLY A 208 -4.10 -18.85 13.59
CA GLY A 208 -3.86 -19.83 12.55
C GLY A 208 -4.80 -19.69 11.37
N ASN A 209 -4.28 -20.07 10.21
CA ASN A 209 -5.08 -20.26 9.02
C ASN A 209 -5.66 -21.68 9.03
N LYS A 210 -6.65 -21.91 9.89
CA LYS A 210 -7.36 -23.18 10.01
C LYS A 210 -8.85 -22.96 10.34
N PRO A 211 -9.76 -23.89 9.97
CA PRO A 211 -11.21 -23.68 10.01
C PRO A 211 -11.82 -23.40 11.39
N ASP A 212 -11.16 -23.83 12.47
CA ASP A 212 -11.58 -23.57 13.85
C ASP A 212 -11.23 -22.14 14.33
N VAL A 213 -10.51 -21.35 13.52
CA VAL A 213 -10.19 -19.94 13.76
C VAL A 213 -10.78 -19.09 12.65
N GLN A 214 -11.91 -18.44 12.93
CA GLN A 214 -12.62 -17.64 11.94
C GLN A 214 -11.94 -16.28 11.73
N PRO A 215 -11.75 -15.80 10.49
CA PRO A 215 -11.34 -14.41 10.24
C PRO A 215 -12.46 -13.44 10.63
N GLY A 216 -12.10 -12.19 10.94
CA GLY A 216 -13.06 -11.13 11.31
C GLY A 216 -12.96 -10.70 12.78
N PRO A 217 -13.21 -11.58 13.76
CA PRO A 217 -13.21 -11.23 15.19
C PRO A 217 -11.88 -10.70 15.74
N ALA A 218 -11.98 -9.80 16.73
CA ALA A 218 -10.84 -9.15 17.38
C ALA A 218 -9.92 -10.10 18.17
N ASP A 219 -10.39 -11.29 18.53
CA ASP A 219 -9.67 -12.33 19.27
C ASP A 219 -9.03 -13.40 18.36
N ASN A 220 -9.13 -13.25 17.04
CA ASN A 220 -8.54 -14.20 16.09
C ASN A 220 -7.43 -13.54 15.26
N PHE A 221 -6.41 -14.30 14.88
CA PHE A 221 -5.35 -13.89 13.97
C PHE A 221 -5.31 -14.83 12.77
N VAL A 222 -5.91 -14.37 11.67
CA VAL A 222 -5.96 -15.04 10.37
C VAL A 222 -5.34 -14.11 9.34
N THR A 223 -4.66 -14.65 8.33
CA THR A 223 -4.06 -13.90 7.22
C THR A 223 -4.70 -14.28 5.89
N ALA A 224 -4.46 -13.52 4.81
CA ALA A 224 -4.95 -13.88 3.47
C ALA A 224 -4.22 -15.07 2.84
N GLY A 225 -2.96 -15.30 3.23
CA GLY A 225 -2.14 -16.43 2.75
C GLY A 225 -1.80 -16.38 1.25
N PRO A 226 -1.09 -17.40 0.74
CA PRO A 226 -0.51 -17.35 -0.60
C PRO A 226 -1.53 -17.39 -1.73
N ALA A 227 -2.65 -18.12 -1.57
CA ALA A 227 -3.68 -18.24 -2.60
C ALA A 227 -4.32 -16.88 -2.90
N TRP A 228 -4.89 -16.21 -1.89
CA TRP A 228 -5.53 -14.90 -2.06
C TRP A 228 -4.54 -13.78 -2.36
N SER A 229 -3.33 -13.82 -1.81
CA SER A 229 -2.25 -12.89 -2.18
C SER A 229 -1.91 -12.99 -3.68
N ASN A 230 -1.91 -14.20 -4.26
CA ASN A 230 -1.66 -14.39 -5.69
C ASN A 230 -2.78 -13.83 -6.57
N VAL A 231 -4.02 -13.81 -6.08
CA VAL A 231 -5.14 -13.12 -6.74
C VAL A 231 -4.97 -11.59 -6.65
N ALA A 232 -4.55 -11.07 -5.50
CA ALA A 232 -4.35 -9.63 -5.31
C ALA A 232 -3.23 -9.07 -6.22
N ASN A 233 -2.13 -9.80 -6.39
CA ASN A 233 -0.99 -9.39 -7.21
C ASN A 233 -1.14 -9.67 -8.71
N THR A 234 -2.35 -9.96 -9.21
CA THR A 234 -2.58 -10.25 -10.63
C THR A 234 -2.05 -9.11 -11.53
N PRO A 235 -1.24 -9.39 -12.57
CA PRO A 235 -0.86 -10.71 -13.11
C PRO A 235 0.49 -11.22 -12.61
N PHE A 236 1.12 -10.48 -11.71
CA PHE A 236 2.51 -10.60 -11.35
C PHE A 236 2.83 -11.82 -10.48
N ARG A 237 4.12 -12.17 -10.51
CA ARG A 237 4.69 -13.27 -9.75
C ARG A 237 5.08 -12.81 -8.35
N GLN A 238 4.90 -13.70 -7.38
CA GLN A 238 5.28 -13.52 -5.98
C GLN A 238 4.55 -12.35 -5.29
N HIS A 239 5.12 -11.91 -4.16
CA HIS A 239 4.41 -11.22 -3.09
C HIS A 239 5.35 -10.26 -2.36
N LYS A 240 4.83 -9.58 -1.34
CA LYS A 240 5.60 -8.80 -0.36
C LYS A 240 6.90 -9.52 0.05
N ASN A 241 7.97 -8.74 0.28
CA ASN A 241 9.33 -9.21 0.61
C ASN A 241 10.09 -9.87 -0.55
N THR A 242 9.67 -9.67 -1.79
CA THR A 242 10.35 -10.20 -2.98
C THR A 242 10.62 -9.07 -3.98
N ASN A 243 11.65 -9.24 -4.82
CA ASN A 243 11.98 -8.27 -5.88
C ASN A 243 11.24 -8.54 -7.21
N HIS A 244 10.29 -9.49 -7.22
CA HIS A 244 9.39 -9.65 -8.35
C HIS A 244 8.31 -8.58 -8.32
N GLU A 245 7.69 -8.31 -9.46
CA GLU A 245 6.67 -7.28 -9.62
C GLU A 245 5.49 -7.49 -8.65
N GLY A 246 5.17 -8.74 -8.26
CA GLY A 246 4.16 -8.99 -7.24
C GLY A 246 4.57 -8.56 -5.82
N GLY A 247 5.83 -8.21 -5.59
CA GLY A 247 6.32 -7.61 -4.36
C GLY A 247 6.53 -6.10 -4.42
N ILE A 248 6.88 -5.56 -5.61
CA ILE A 248 7.33 -4.16 -5.76
C ILE A 248 6.45 -3.28 -6.67
N ALA A 249 5.54 -3.85 -7.47
CA ALA A 249 4.61 -3.08 -8.29
C ALA A 249 3.30 -2.89 -7.53
N SER A 250 3.19 -1.79 -6.79
CA SER A 250 1.97 -1.38 -6.09
C SER A 250 1.16 -0.35 -6.90
N PRO A 251 -0.17 -0.29 -6.73
CA PRO A 251 -0.99 0.72 -7.41
C PRO A 251 -0.63 2.13 -6.90
N LEU A 252 -0.63 3.11 -7.81
CA LEU A 252 -0.62 4.53 -7.51
C LEU A 252 -1.76 5.19 -8.31
N VAL A 253 -2.67 5.86 -7.61
CA VAL A 253 -3.71 6.71 -8.20
C VAL A 253 -3.44 8.15 -7.80
N ALA A 254 -3.34 9.04 -8.78
CA ALA A 254 -3.22 10.47 -8.56
C ALA A 254 -4.53 11.18 -8.91
N TRP A 255 -4.97 12.09 -8.05
CA TRP A 255 -6.17 12.91 -8.27
C TRP A 255 -5.87 14.36 -7.89
N TRP A 256 -6.04 15.27 -8.84
CA TRP A 256 -5.86 16.71 -8.64
C TRP A 256 -6.59 17.45 -9.76
N PRO A 257 -7.92 17.68 -9.64
CA PRO A 257 -8.73 18.11 -10.77
C PRO A 257 -8.42 19.54 -11.24
N GLY A 258 -7.73 20.35 -10.42
CA GLY A 258 -7.21 21.65 -10.85
C GLY A 258 -5.99 21.56 -11.80
N VAL A 259 -5.33 20.40 -11.89
CA VAL A 259 -4.11 20.21 -12.70
C VAL A 259 -4.27 19.08 -13.71
N ILE A 260 -4.70 17.90 -13.27
CA ILE A 260 -4.83 16.70 -14.11
C ILE A 260 -6.07 16.84 -15.00
N GLN A 261 -5.87 17.12 -16.29
CA GLN A 261 -6.96 17.27 -17.27
C GLN A 261 -7.47 15.93 -17.80
N ALA A 262 -6.60 14.93 -17.92
CA ALA A 262 -6.93 13.61 -18.45
C ALA A 262 -7.48 12.67 -17.36
N ALA A 263 -8.61 13.05 -16.74
CA ALA A 263 -9.24 12.24 -15.70
C ALA A 263 -9.56 10.82 -16.21
N GLY A 264 -9.22 9.80 -15.41
CA GLY A 264 -9.43 8.40 -15.76
C GLY A 264 -8.42 7.83 -16.76
N SER A 265 -7.38 8.58 -17.15
CA SER A 265 -6.29 8.05 -17.97
C SER A 265 -5.39 7.10 -17.19
N VAL A 266 -4.78 6.16 -17.92
CA VAL A 266 -3.71 5.30 -17.43
C VAL A 266 -2.38 5.81 -17.99
N ASN A 267 -1.38 5.92 -17.12
CA ASN A 267 -0.04 6.33 -17.51
C ASN A 267 0.95 5.18 -17.25
N GLY A 268 1.75 4.84 -18.26
CA GLY A 268 2.74 3.75 -18.21
C GLY A 268 4.17 4.21 -17.95
N GLU A 269 4.39 5.48 -17.60
CA GLU A 269 5.71 5.99 -17.21
C GLU A 269 6.18 5.30 -15.93
N LEU A 270 7.48 5.02 -15.87
CA LEU A 270 8.08 4.39 -14.70
C LEU A 270 8.14 5.41 -13.55
N SER A 271 7.56 5.05 -12.41
CA SER A 271 7.63 5.82 -11.17
C SER A 271 8.10 4.95 -10.01
N HIS A 272 8.67 5.57 -8.98
CA HIS A 272 9.11 4.93 -7.74
C HIS A 272 8.65 5.73 -6.52
N ILE A 273 8.50 5.08 -5.35
CA ILE A 273 8.01 5.75 -4.13
C ILE A 273 8.87 6.97 -3.70
N THR A 274 10.14 6.98 -4.10
CA THR A 274 11.05 8.12 -3.87
C THR A 274 10.64 9.39 -4.60
N ASP A 275 9.84 9.28 -5.66
CA ASP A 275 9.35 10.38 -6.48
C ASP A 275 8.29 11.21 -5.74
N ILE A 276 7.60 10.61 -4.76
CA ILE A 276 6.55 11.27 -3.97
C ILE A 276 7.11 12.47 -3.22
N ALA A 277 8.26 12.32 -2.54
CA ALA A 277 8.89 13.40 -1.80
C ALA A 277 9.34 14.55 -2.73
N ALA A 278 9.94 14.22 -3.88
CA ALA A 278 10.33 15.22 -4.88
C ALA A 278 9.10 15.97 -5.44
N THR A 279 8.02 15.25 -5.71
CA THR A 279 6.75 15.82 -6.21
C THR A 279 6.13 16.77 -5.19
N CYS A 280 6.05 16.39 -3.91
CA CYS A 280 5.50 17.26 -2.87
C CYS A 280 6.30 18.56 -2.71
N LEU A 281 7.63 18.50 -2.81
CA LEU A 281 8.50 19.68 -2.72
C LEU A 281 8.30 20.62 -3.91
N GLU A 282 8.25 20.08 -5.13
CA GLU A 282 8.02 20.90 -6.33
C GLU A 282 6.62 21.55 -6.31
N VAL A 283 5.58 20.78 -5.96
CA VAL A 283 4.21 21.30 -5.80
C VAL A 283 4.14 22.41 -4.75
N ALA A 284 4.92 22.30 -3.67
CA ALA A 284 4.99 23.32 -2.63
C ALA A 284 5.86 24.53 -3.01
N GLY A 285 6.59 24.49 -4.14
CA GLY A 285 7.56 25.52 -4.51
C GLY A 285 8.77 25.59 -3.58
N VAL A 286 9.14 24.47 -2.94
CA VAL A 286 10.21 24.39 -1.94
C VAL A 286 11.43 23.69 -2.52
N SER A 287 12.58 24.36 -2.47
CA SER A 287 13.87 23.75 -2.82
C SER A 287 14.34 22.78 -1.73
N TYR A 288 14.74 21.57 -2.13
CA TYR A 288 15.38 20.63 -1.21
C TYR A 288 16.74 21.17 -0.77
N PRO A 289 17.01 21.32 0.53
CA PRO A 289 18.22 21.97 0.99
C PRO A 289 19.43 21.02 0.86
N GLU A 290 20.64 21.57 0.67
CA GLU A 290 21.87 20.76 0.77
C GLU A 290 22.26 20.45 2.22
N LYS A 291 21.77 21.25 3.17
CA LYS A 291 22.05 21.14 4.60
C LYS A 291 20.78 21.31 5.42
N PHE A 292 20.68 20.56 6.51
CA PHE A 292 19.65 20.72 7.52
C PHE A 292 20.31 20.84 8.89
N GLY A 293 20.30 22.06 9.46
CA GLY A 293 21.22 22.43 10.53
C GLY A 293 22.68 22.27 10.07
N ASP A 294 23.51 21.63 10.90
CA ASP A 294 24.92 21.38 10.58
C ASP A 294 25.15 20.14 9.70
N ARG A 295 24.09 19.39 9.37
CA ARG A 295 24.20 18.14 8.62
C ARG A 295 24.01 18.38 7.12
N ARG A 296 24.98 17.96 6.28
CA ARG A 296 24.76 17.79 4.83
C ARG A 296 23.77 16.65 4.62
N VAL A 297 22.68 16.91 3.93
CA VAL A 297 21.64 15.91 3.67
C VAL A 297 21.90 15.17 2.36
N THR A 298 21.45 13.92 2.29
CA THR A 298 21.52 13.11 1.08
C THR A 298 20.65 13.75 -0.01
N PRO A 299 21.15 13.91 -1.26
CA PRO A 299 20.34 14.39 -2.36
C PRO A 299 19.09 13.54 -2.57
N LEU A 300 17.99 14.17 -3.02
CA LEU A 300 16.79 13.44 -3.43
C LEU A 300 17.14 12.43 -4.53
N SER A 301 16.69 11.18 -4.34
CA SER A 301 16.88 10.12 -5.34
C SER A 301 15.74 10.03 -6.34
N GLY A 302 14.56 10.53 -5.97
CA GLY A 302 13.39 10.56 -6.84
C GLY A 302 13.35 11.76 -7.76
N ARG A 303 12.52 11.67 -8.79
CA ARG A 303 12.19 12.77 -9.72
C ARG A 303 10.73 13.13 -9.51
N SER A 304 10.39 14.40 -9.66
CA SER A 304 9.00 14.82 -9.51
C SER A 304 8.12 14.25 -10.61
N LEU A 305 6.90 13.86 -10.24
CA LEU A 305 5.85 13.41 -11.13
C LEU A 305 5.01 14.58 -11.66
N LEU A 306 5.25 15.82 -11.23
CA LEU A 306 4.45 16.98 -11.63
C LEU A 306 4.31 17.14 -13.15
N PRO A 307 5.37 16.95 -13.98
CA PRO A 307 5.20 17.00 -15.44
C PRO A 307 4.23 15.94 -15.97
N VAL A 308 4.28 14.72 -15.42
CA VAL A 308 3.36 13.63 -15.76
C VAL A 308 1.93 14.00 -15.38
N LEU A 309 1.73 14.58 -14.19
CA LEU A 309 0.42 15.05 -13.71
C LEU A 309 -0.15 16.18 -14.57
N GLN A 310 0.70 17.02 -15.15
CA GLN A 310 0.34 18.09 -16.09
C GLN A 310 0.10 17.59 -17.52
N GLY A 311 0.31 16.30 -17.80
CA GLY A 311 0.18 15.72 -19.13
C GLY A 311 1.39 15.97 -20.05
N ILE A 312 2.52 16.42 -19.49
CA ILE A 312 3.78 16.54 -20.20
C ILE A 312 4.44 15.17 -20.22
N ASN A 313 4.40 14.48 -21.36
CA ASN A 313 5.05 13.18 -21.53
C ASN A 313 6.55 13.27 -21.22
N ALA A 314 7.06 12.36 -20.39
CA ALA A 314 8.49 12.31 -20.05
C ALA A 314 9.38 12.06 -21.28
N LYS A 315 8.84 11.47 -22.36
CA LYS A 315 9.54 11.37 -23.65
C LYS A 315 9.85 12.72 -24.32
N VAL A 316 9.10 13.79 -24.01
CA VAL A 316 9.35 15.15 -24.52
C VAL A 316 10.40 15.87 -23.66
N ILE A 317 10.60 15.42 -22.41
CA ILE A 317 11.64 15.88 -21.51
C ILE A 317 12.89 15.05 -21.80
N GLY A 318 13.62 15.46 -22.84
CA GLY A 318 14.74 14.76 -23.47
C GLY A 318 15.60 13.92 -22.52
N CYS A 319 15.35 12.61 -22.52
CA CYS A 319 16.32 11.62 -22.14
C CYS A 319 16.39 10.64 -23.31
N SER A 320 17.19 10.99 -24.33
CA SER A 320 17.63 10.01 -25.31
C SER A 320 18.42 8.95 -24.54
N VAL A 321 17.79 7.83 -24.23
CA VAL A 321 18.54 6.62 -23.94
C VAL A 321 19.23 6.29 -25.25
N GLY A 322 20.48 6.76 -25.41
CA GLY A 322 21.31 6.35 -26.53
C GLY A 322 21.33 4.82 -26.60
N PRO A 323 21.46 4.23 -27.80
CA PRO A 323 21.48 2.78 -27.95
C PRO A 323 22.44 2.17 -26.93
N ARG A 324 22.01 1.11 -26.23
CA ARG A 324 22.87 0.36 -25.30
C ARG A 324 24.20 0.12 -26.02
N PRO A 325 25.35 0.54 -25.44
CA PRO A 325 26.62 0.16 -26.02
C PRO A 325 26.65 -1.37 -26.10
N ALA A 326 26.98 -1.89 -27.28
CA ALA A 326 27.16 -3.32 -27.46
C ALA A 326 28.12 -3.82 -26.37
N PRO A 327 27.87 -5.00 -25.76
CA PRO A 327 28.77 -5.54 -24.77
C PRO A 327 30.17 -5.65 -25.37
N ALA A 328 31.16 -5.03 -24.71
CA ALA A 328 32.54 -5.13 -25.15
C ALA A 328 32.94 -6.62 -25.21
N PRO A 329 33.57 -7.09 -26.30
CA PRO A 329 33.96 -8.48 -26.41
C PRO A 329 34.96 -8.83 -25.29
N CYS A 330 34.65 -9.90 -24.54
CA CYS A 330 35.57 -10.47 -23.57
C CYS A 330 36.72 -11.15 -24.32
N ALA A 331 37.92 -10.55 -24.28
CA ALA A 331 39.14 -11.23 -24.69
C ALA A 331 39.68 -12.07 -23.52
N PRO A 332 40.14 -13.31 -23.75
CA PRO A 332 40.74 -14.13 -22.69
C PRO A 332 42.10 -13.55 -22.28
N GLY A 333 42.23 -13.22 -20.99
CA GLY A 333 43.54 -12.94 -20.37
C GLY A 333 44.17 -14.22 -19.82
N PRO A 334 45.51 -14.28 -19.65
CA PRO A 334 46.17 -15.45 -19.11
C PRO A 334 45.85 -15.60 -17.63
N GLY A 335 45.37 -16.79 -17.24
CA GLY A 335 45.06 -17.15 -15.86
C GLY A 335 43.64 -16.79 -15.43
N ASN A 336 42.73 -17.77 -15.49
CA ASN A 336 41.34 -17.83 -14.99
C ASN A 336 40.88 -16.69 -14.04
N SER A 337 40.75 -15.47 -14.56
CA SER A 337 40.11 -14.37 -13.84
C SER A 337 39.42 -13.44 -14.85
N PHE A 338 38.10 -13.33 -14.72
CA PHE A 338 37.28 -12.38 -15.47
C PHE A 338 37.26 -11.04 -14.71
N ARG A 339 37.71 -9.95 -15.34
CA ARG A 339 37.50 -8.57 -14.84
C ARG A 339 36.67 -7.79 -15.87
N CYS A 340 35.42 -7.50 -15.54
CA CYS A 340 34.61 -6.51 -16.28
C CYS A 340 34.90 -5.10 -15.73
N ARG A 341 35.37 -4.17 -16.57
CA ARG A 341 35.39 -2.73 -16.22
C ARG A 341 34.01 -2.14 -16.46
N ALA A 342 33.42 -1.52 -15.44
CA ALA A 342 32.21 -0.72 -15.59
C ALA A 342 32.55 0.63 -16.26
N SER A 343 31.88 0.95 -17.37
CA SER A 343 31.93 2.27 -18.00
C SER A 343 31.12 3.28 -17.18
N ARG A 344 31.74 4.40 -16.76
CA ARG A 344 31.03 5.55 -16.19
C ARG A 344 30.43 6.37 -17.35
N GLY A 345 29.12 6.56 -17.36
CA GLY A 345 28.46 7.55 -18.23
C GLY A 345 28.54 8.94 -17.59
N SER A 346 28.89 9.95 -18.39
CA SER A 346 28.84 11.37 -18.01
C SER A 346 27.56 12.02 -18.53
N CYS A 347 26.89 12.82 -17.69
CA CYS A 347 25.88 13.79 -18.14
C CYS A 347 26.57 15.16 -18.27
N THR A 348 26.41 15.82 -19.41
CA THR A 348 26.67 17.27 -19.56
C THR A 348 25.37 18.04 -19.36
N THR A 349 25.51 19.22 -18.76
CA THR A 349 24.50 20.14 -18.19
C THR A 349 23.28 20.43 -19.04
#